data_AF-A0A1A7KJF8-F1
#
_entry.id   AF-A0A1A7KJF8-F1
#
_cell.length_a   1.000
_cell.length_b   1.000
_cell.length_c   1.000
_cell.angle_alpha   90.00
_cell.angle_beta   90.00
_cell.angle_gamma   90.00
#
_symmetry.space_group_name_H-M   'P 1'
#
loop_
_entity.id
_entity.type
_entity.pdbx_description
1 polymer ?
#
loop_
_entity_poly.entity_id
_entity_poly.type
_entity_poly.pdbx_seq_one_letter_code
_entity_poly.pdbx_strand_id
1 'polypeptide(L)' 'MNHKEALLHKKESLKNADESVLKQYHLVISPANTDESKKFIDDFLKNPKKFDDNSCKKYSSDDAFEVISFKKEEE' A
#
# COMPACT_ATOMS: atom_id res chain seq x y z
N MET A 1 -0.23 12.36 2.52
CA MET A 1 1.04 12.58 1.77
C MET A 1 0.76 12.40 0.29
N ASN A 2 1.50 13.05 -0.62
CA ASN A 2 1.28 12.86 -2.06
C ASN A 2 1.84 11.51 -2.52
N HIS A 3 1.41 11.02 -3.69
CA HIS A 3 1.85 9.70 -4.20
C HIS A 3 3.37 9.54 -4.26
N LYS A 4 4.08 10.60 -4.66
CA LYS A 4 5.55 10.60 -4.70
C LYS A 4 6.18 10.45 -3.31
N GLU A 5 5.61 11.11 -2.31
CA GLU A 5 6.08 11.01 -0.93
C GLU A 5 5.78 9.62 -0.36
N ALA A 6 4.60 9.08 -0.61
CA ALA A 6 4.24 7.73 -0.22
C ALA A 6 5.16 6.68 -0.88
N LEU A 7 5.53 6.86 -2.14
CA LEU A 7 6.52 6.03 -2.84
C LEU A 7 7.90 6.10 -2.19
N LEU A 8 8.35 7.30 -1.84
CA LEU A 8 9.64 7.50 -1.19
C LEU A 8 9.64 6.84 0.18
N HIS A 9 8.62 7.13 0.99
CA HIS A 9 8.45 6.58 2.33
C HIS A 9 8.38 5.05 2.28
N LYS A 10 7.57 4.48 1.39
CA LYS A 10 7.48 3.03 1.18
C LYS A 10 8.86 2.44 0.86
N LYS A 11 9.63 3.04 -0.06
CA LYS A 11 10.98 2.55 -0.40
C LYS A 11 11.94 2.63 0.77
N GLU A 12 11.89 3.70 1.56
CA GLU A 12 12.71 3.83 2.76
C GLU A 12 12.32 2.81 3.82
N SER A 13 11.02 2.59 4.05
CA SER A 13 10.54 1.53 4.92
C SER A 13 10.99 0.17 4.42
N LEU A 14 10.92 -0.12 3.12
CA LEU A 14 11.41 -1.40 2.57
C LEU A 14 12.91 -1.58 2.74
N LYS A 15 13.68 -0.49 2.66
CA LYS A 15 15.14 -0.53 2.81
C LYS A 15 15.58 -0.70 4.26
N ASN A 16 14.85 -0.10 5.21
CA ASN A 16 15.14 -0.17 6.64
C ASN A 16 14.45 -1.37 7.32
N ALA A 17 13.39 -1.92 6.73
CA ALA A 17 12.67 -3.05 7.29
C ALA A 17 13.48 -4.34 7.14
N ASP A 18 13.45 -5.12 8.20
CA ASP A 18 14.07 -6.43 8.27
C ASP A 18 13.41 -7.41 7.28
N GLU A 19 14.17 -8.34 6.70
CA GLU A 19 13.65 -9.30 5.72
C GLU A 19 12.47 -10.10 6.27
N SER A 20 12.46 -10.38 7.58
CA SER A 20 11.36 -11.08 8.26
C SER A 20 10.06 -10.26 8.20
N VAL A 21 10.16 -8.93 8.40
CA VAL A 21 9.01 -8.01 8.30
C VAL A 21 8.54 -7.92 6.86
N LEU A 22 9.45 -7.83 5.90
CA LEU A 22 9.13 -7.79 4.47
C LEU A 22 8.45 -9.06 3.97
N LYS A 23 8.81 -10.21 4.55
CA LYS A 23 8.17 -11.50 4.27
C LYS A 23 6.78 -11.57 4.89
N GLN A 24 6.62 -11.11 6.13
CA GLN A 24 5.38 -11.19 6.90
C GLN A 24 4.35 -10.08 6.62
N TYR A 25 4.74 -8.94 6.04
CA TYR A 25 3.84 -7.80 5.83
C TYR A 25 3.82 -7.33 4.38
N HIS A 26 2.62 -7.05 3.85
CA HIS A 26 2.43 -6.29 2.61
C HIS A 26 2.53 -4.81 2.92
N LEU A 27 3.54 -4.15 2.36
CA LEU A 27 3.67 -2.70 2.40
C LEU A 27 3.15 -2.11 1.09
N VAL A 28 2.03 -1.40 1.15
CA VAL A 28 1.35 -0.84 -0.03
C VAL A 28 0.99 0.63 0.19
N ILE A 29 0.81 1.33 -0.92
CA ILE A 29 0.30 2.70 -0.90
C ILE A 29 -1.19 2.61 -1.14
N SER A 30 -1.98 3.14 -0.21
CA SER A 30 -3.43 3.29 -0.37
C SER A 30 -3.81 4.77 -0.40
N PRO A 31 -5.01 5.10 -0.89
CA PRO A 31 -5.61 6.42 -0.63
C PRO A 31 -5.62 6.71 0.88
N ALA A 32 -5.53 7.98 1.27
CA ALA A 32 -5.61 8.41 2.68
C ALA A 32 -7.04 8.42 3.24
N ASN A 33 -8.03 8.34 2.36
CA ASN A 33 -9.43 8.33 2.72
C ASN A 33 -9.89 6.92 3.04
N THR A 34 -10.33 6.69 4.28
CA THR A 34 -10.71 5.38 4.81
C THR A 34 -11.66 4.57 3.92
N ASP A 35 -12.62 5.19 3.25
CA ASP A 35 -13.58 4.48 2.38
C ASP A 35 -12.92 3.99 1.08
N GLU A 36 -12.05 4.83 0.51
CA GLU A 36 -11.25 4.56 -0.69
C GLU A 36 -10.14 3.54 -0.38
N SER A 37 -9.46 3.67 0.76
CA SER A 37 -8.45 2.71 1.24
C SER A 37 -9.08 1.34 1.46
N LYS A 38 -10.27 1.25 2.06
CA LYS A 38 -10.97 -0.02 2.24
C LYS A 38 -11.24 -0.72 0.92
N LYS A 39 -11.79 0.00 -0.07
CA LYS A 39 -12.05 -0.54 -1.40
C LYS A 39 -10.77 -1.01 -2.08
N PHE A 40 -9.72 -0.20 -1.99
CA PHE A 40 -8.41 -0.56 -2.53
C PHE A 40 -7.83 -1.81 -1.87
N ILE A 41 -7.88 -1.91 -0.54
CA ILE A 41 -7.35 -3.06 0.21
C ILE A 41 -8.17 -4.32 -0.11
N ASP A 42 -9.49 -4.23 -0.17
CA ASP A 42 -10.35 -5.38 -0.52
C ASP A 42 -10.04 -5.93 -1.93
N ASP A 43 -9.90 -5.04 -2.91
CA ASP A 43 -9.56 -5.44 -4.28
C ASP A 43 -8.10 -5.91 -4.39
N PHE A 44 -7.20 -5.30 -3.62
CA PHE A 44 -5.81 -5.74 -3.47
C PHE A 44 -5.73 -7.15 -2.88
N LEU A 45 -6.48 -7.46 -1.83
CA LEU A 45 -6.50 -8.78 -1.20
C LEU A 45 -7.05 -9.85 -2.17
N LYS A 46 -8.04 -9.49 -2.99
CA LYS A 46 -8.57 -10.39 -4.03
C LYS A 46 -7.56 -10.69 -5.13
N ASN A 47 -6.75 -9.71 -5.56
CA ASN A 47 -5.82 -9.86 -6.68
C ASN A 47 -4.53 -9.05 -6.51
N PRO A 48 -3.67 -9.34 -5.50
CA PRO A 48 -2.54 -8.47 -5.17
C PRO A 48 -1.52 -8.37 -6.31
N LYS A 49 -1.44 -9.40 -7.16
CA LYS A 49 -0.56 -9.45 -8.34
C LYS A 49 -0.97 -8.48 -9.46
N LYS A 50 -2.20 -7.98 -9.47
CA LYS A 50 -2.70 -7.01 -10.46
C LYS A 50 -2.57 -5.56 -9.97
N PHE A 51 -2.12 -5.36 -8.74
CA PHE A 51 -2.03 -4.04 -8.13
C PHE A 51 -0.58 -3.57 -8.10
N ASP A 52 -0.32 -2.49 -8.83
CA ASP A 52 0.94 -1.76 -8.80
C ASP A 52 0.84 -0.53 -7.89
N ASP A 53 1.98 0.10 -7.61
CA ASP A 53 2.05 1.34 -6.84
C ASP A 53 1.21 2.47 -7.46
N ASN A 54 0.92 2.44 -8.77
CA ASN A 54 0.06 3.43 -9.43
C ASN A 54 -1.43 3.06 -9.41
N SER A 55 -1.79 1.81 -9.11
CA SER A 55 -3.20 1.39 -9.09
C SER A 55 -4.01 2.16 -8.04
N CYS A 56 -3.39 2.51 -6.91
CA CYS A 56 -4.01 3.30 -5.84
C CYS A 56 -4.47 4.70 -6.29
N LYS A 57 -3.84 5.31 -7.31
CA LYS A 57 -4.25 6.62 -7.83
C LYS A 57 -5.66 6.63 -8.40
N LYS A 58 -6.10 5.50 -8.95
CA LYS A 58 -7.47 5.36 -9.49
C LYS A 58 -8.54 5.38 -8.40
N TYR A 59 -8.13 5.11 -7.17
CA TYR A 59 -9.01 5.07 -6.01
C TYR A 59 -8.93 6.34 -5.17
N SER A 60 -8.01 7.27 -5.44
CA SER A 60 -7.86 8.50 -4.66
C SER A 60 -8.50 9.66 -5.39
N SER A 61 -9.51 10.27 -4.79
CA SER A 61 -10.21 11.44 -5.34
C SER A 61 -9.53 12.78 -4.97
N ASP A 62 -8.67 12.78 -3.94
CA ASP A 62 -8.06 13.99 -3.36
C ASP A 62 -6.53 14.05 -3.52
N ASP A 63 -5.95 13.12 -4.30
CA ASP A 63 -4.49 12.92 -4.43
C ASP A 63 -3.76 12.71 -3.09
N ALA A 64 -4.52 12.36 -2.04
CA ALA A 64 -4.01 12.05 -0.72
C ALA A 64 -3.79 10.53 -0.60
N PHE A 65 -2.59 10.16 -0.17
CA PHE A 65 -2.16 8.77 -0.01
C PHE A 65 -1.55 8.56 1.37
N GLU A 66 -1.49 7.29 1.77
CA GLU A 66 -0.84 6.80 2.98
C GLU A 66 -0.15 5.46 2.68
N VAL A 67 0.91 5.17 3.44
CA VAL A 67 1.61 3.89 3.37
C VAL A 67 1.08 3.03 4.50
N ILE A 68 0.49 1.90 4.15
CA ILE A 68 -0.03 0.93 5.11
C ILE A 68 0.76 -0.37 5.02
N SER A 69 0.98 -0.98 6.18
CA SER A 69 1.47 -2.34 6.32
C SER A 69 0.39 -3.21 6.92
N PHE A 70 0.07 -4.31 6.26
CA PHE A 70 -0.81 -5.34 6.82
C PHE A 70 -0.15 -6.70 6.68
N LYS A 71 -0.46 -7.59 7.63
CA LYS A 71 0.14 -8.93 7.66
C LYS A 71 -0.28 -9.69 6.40
N LYS A 72 0.68 -10.30 5.71
CA LYS A 72 0.35 -11.29 4.68
C LYS A 72 -0.25 -12.47 5.43
N GLU A 73 -1.42 -12.93 5.01
CA GLU A 73 -1.87 -14.24 5.47
C GLU A 73 -0.84 -15.26 4.99
N GLU A 74 -0.18 -15.90 5.95
CA GLU A 74 0.68 -17.06 5.72
C GLU A 74 -0.27 -18.18 5.30
N GLU A 75 -0.18 -18.62 4.04
CA GLU A 75 -0.81 -19.86 3.54
C GLU A 75 -0.18 -21.07 4.22
#